data_AF-A0A0S1SGD7-F1
#
_entry.id   AF-A0A0S1SGD7-F1
#
_cell.length_a   1.000
_cell.length_b   1.000
_cell.length_c   1.000
_cell.angle_alpha   90.00
_cell.angle_beta   90.00
_cell.angle_gamma   90.00
#
_symmetry.space_group_name_H-M   'P 1'
#
loop_
_entity.id
_entity.type
_entity.pdbx_description
1 polymer ?
#
loop_
_entity_poly.entity_id
_entity_poly.type
_entity_poly.pdbx_seq_one_letter_code
_entity_poly.pdbx_strand_id
1 'polypeptide(L)'
;MNLRPVHTIGLTAILLLVAGTAAVISQPETLTGVSVAFIQKQEQENAVLTPCSRFTEGYMQLPFATGNFAQWPTLYHEKAGAVVEEHLQSFLKPAKCDATTGAEALPAGPKLQELARMLPSWKNATVSQTEVGAVLLEYLRAYECALQERLYFLHPDALEELKGRLQNAGAESEVIDISDLIAEVSEEDKTITREYATARPTLHRALTIVGGLGRLLPLHGELQCIERASLDIRNALALGAEASACLPRIWNAKDPLRDLQP
;
A
#
# COMPACT_ATOMS: atom_id res chain seq x y z
N MET A 1 -72.32 14.27 -12.22
CA MET A 1 -73.00 13.09 -12.77
C MET A 1 -71.97 11.99 -12.99
N ASN A 2 -72.26 10.79 -12.47
CA ASN A 2 -71.62 9.47 -12.66
C ASN A 2 -70.17 9.31 -12.11
N LEU A 3 -69.92 8.76 -10.92
CA LEU A 3 -70.10 7.39 -10.37
C LEU A 3 -69.17 6.31 -10.99
N ARG A 4 -68.11 5.95 -10.22
CA ARG A 4 -67.62 4.61 -9.73
C ARG A 4 -67.59 3.40 -10.70
N PRO A 5 -66.67 2.40 -10.54
CA PRO A 5 -66.41 1.61 -9.30
C PRO A 5 -64.91 1.34 -8.99
N VAL A 6 -64.44 1.21 -7.74
CA VAL A 6 -64.59 0.12 -6.73
C VAL A 6 -64.02 -1.22 -7.17
N HIS A 7 -62.89 -1.64 -6.57
CA HIS A 7 -62.74 -2.99 -6.02
C HIS A 7 -61.75 -3.03 -4.85
N THR A 8 -62.30 -3.32 -3.67
CA THR A 8 -61.67 -3.74 -2.42
C THR A 8 -61.85 -5.26 -2.27
N ILE A 9 -60.76 -6.02 -2.08
CA ILE A 9 -60.72 -7.39 -1.50
C ILE A 9 -59.26 -7.56 -1.00
N GLY A 10 -58.90 -8.04 0.19
CA GLY A 10 -59.61 -8.58 1.33
C GLY A 10 -58.58 -8.92 2.42
N LEU A 11 -58.97 -8.73 3.68
CA LEU A 11 -58.29 -9.23 4.88
C LEU A 11 -58.06 -10.75 4.83
N THR A 12 -56.90 -11.22 5.31
CA THR A 12 -56.85 -12.36 6.24
C THR A 12 -55.55 -12.33 7.04
N ALA A 13 -55.69 -12.09 8.34
CA ALA A 13 -54.70 -12.33 9.36
C ALA A 13 -54.56 -13.83 9.63
N ILE A 14 -53.33 -14.32 9.81
CA ILE A 14 -53.08 -15.58 10.51
C ILE A 14 -52.05 -15.31 11.60
N LEU A 15 -52.58 -15.27 12.83
CA LEU A 15 -51.85 -15.41 14.08
C LEU A 15 -51.32 -16.84 14.17
N LEU A 16 -50.03 -17.01 14.46
CA LEU A 16 -49.51 -18.21 15.10
C LEU A 16 -48.67 -17.79 16.32
N LEU A 17 -49.34 -17.84 17.46
CA LEU A 17 -48.77 -17.87 18.80
C LEU A 17 -48.12 -19.24 19.01
N VAL A 18 -46.83 -19.26 19.32
CA VAL A 18 -46.22 -20.33 20.11
C VAL A 18 -45.54 -19.68 21.30
N ALA A 19 -46.04 -20.01 22.49
CA ALA A 19 -45.53 -19.59 23.78
C ALA A 19 -44.65 -20.69 24.40
N GLY A 20 -43.67 -20.27 25.19
CA GLY A 20 -42.82 -21.11 26.06
C GLY A 20 -41.37 -21.13 25.55
N THR A 21 -40.34 -20.73 26.29
CA THR A 21 -40.15 -20.57 27.73
C THR A 21 -39.00 -19.59 28.01
N ALA A 22 -38.98 -19.06 29.22
CA ALA A 22 -38.10 -18.03 29.76
C ALA A 22 -36.59 -18.17 29.46
N ALA A 23 -35.99 -17.05 29.07
CA ALA A 23 -34.67 -16.65 29.53
C ALA A 23 -34.70 -15.14 29.84
N VAL A 24 -34.63 -14.82 31.13
CA VAL A 24 -34.34 -13.48 31.61
C VAL A 24 -32.85 -13.24 31.39
N ILE A 25 -32.50 -12.36 30.46
CA ILE A 25 -31.18 -11.70 30.43
C ILE A 25 -31.43 -10.21 30.19
N SER A 26 -31.22 -9.47 31.28
CA SER A 26 -30.79 -8.08 31.43
C SER A 26 -30.75 -7.15 30.21
N GLN A 27 -31.39 -5.99 30.39
CA GLN A 27 -30.99 -4.64 29.96
C GLN A 27 -30.61 -4.42 28.47
N PRO A 28 -31.32 -3.54 27.74
CA PRO A 28 -30.83 -3.04 26.45
C PRO A 28 -29.71 -2.02 26.73
N GLU A 29 -28.45 -2.47 26.70
CA GLU A 29 -27.33 -1.56 26.61
C GLU A 29 -27.39 -0.80 25.28
N THR A 30 -27.43 0.52 25.41
CA THR A 30 -27.30 1.54 24.37
C THR A 30 -25.91 1.50 23.73
N LEU A 31 -25.65 0.47 22.93
CA LEU A 31 -24.37 0.25 22.23
C LEU A 31 -24.58 -0.07 20.74
N THR A 32 -25.34 0.75 20.00
CA THR A 32 -25.53 0.48 18.56
C THR A 32 -25.52 1.68 17.63
N GLY A 33 -25.44 2.93 18.13
CA GLY A 33 -25.35 4.12 17.25
C GLY A 33 -23.92 4.60 17.00
N VAL A 34 -23.15 4.77 18.07
CA VAL A 34 -21.82 5.42 18.02
C VAL A 34 -20.72 4.44 17.57
N SER A 35 -20.82 3.17 17.91
CA SER A 35 -19.82 2.16 17.53
C SER A 35 -19.88 1.81 16.04
N VAL A 36 -21.08 1.69 15.46
CA VAL A 36 -21.22 1.39 14.02
C VAL A 36 -20.81 2.60 13.20
N ALA A 37 -21.21 3.82 13.55
CA ALA A 37 -20.77 5.02 12.85
C ALA A 37 -19.26 5.26 12.97
N PHE A 38 -18.64 4.94 14.12
CA PHE A 38 -17.20 5.04 14.32
C PHE A 38 -16.44 3.97 13.52
N ILE A 39 -16.88 2.70 13.55
CA ILE A 39 -16.28 1.62 12.77
C ILE A 39 -16.44 1.90 11.27
N GLN A 40 -17.60 2.39 10.84
CA GLN A 40 -17.89 2.71 9.44
C GLN A 40 -17.11 3.94 8.97
N LYS A 41 -16.90 4.93 9.85
CA LYS A 41 -16.01 6.07 9.58
C LYS A 41 -14.55 5.64 9.52
N GLN A 42 -14.10 4.74 10.41
CA GLN A 42 -12.75 4.21 10.43
C GLN A 42 -12.49 3.27 9.23
N GLU A 43 -13.46 2.48 8.82
CA GLU A 43 -13.41 1.64 7.62
C GLU A 43 -13.47 2.50 6.34
N GLN A 44 -14.25 3.59 6.36
CA GLN A 44 -14.19 4.61 5.31
C GLN A 44 -12.87 5.36 5.31
N GLU A 45 -12.25 5.69 6.43
CA GLU A 45 -10.96 6.41 6.45
C GLU A 45 -9.80 5.53 5.97
N ASN A 46 -9.90 4.20 6.15
CA ASN A 46 -8.89 3.24 5.73
C ASN A 46 -9.19 2.58 4.38
N ALA A 47 -10.31 2.88 3.75
CA ALA A 47 -10.62 2.36 2.42
C ALA A 47 -9.61 2.88 1.39
N VAL A 48 -9.33 2.06 0.39
CA VAL A 48 -8.64 2.48 -0.83
C VAL A 48 -9.66 3.28 -1.66
N LEU A 49 -9.27 4.41 -2.26
CA LEU A 49 -10.13 5.33 -3.04
C LEU A 49 -11.11 6.23 -2.27
N THR A 50 -10.80 6.64 -1.04
CA THR A 50 -11.60 7.62 -0.27
C THR A 50 -11.66 9.00 -0.92
N PRO A 51 -12.62 9.88 -0.62
CA PRO A 51 -12.52 11.27 -1.09
C PRO A 51 -11.20 11.89 -0.61
N CYS A 52 -10.39 12.34 -1.57
CA CYS A 52 -9.06 12.90 -1.33
C CYS A 52 -9.17 14.42 -1.18
N SER A 53 -8.53 14.97 -0.15
CA SER A 53 -8.33 16.40 0.04
C SER A 53 -7.09 16.63 0.87
N ARG A 54 -6.30 17.66 0.55
CA ARG A 54 -5.10 18.07 1.31
C ARG A 54 -5.44 18.51 2.73
N PHE A 55 -6.70 18.88 2.98
CA PHE A 55 -7.19 19.34 4.27
C PHE A 55 -7.75 18.23 5.16
N THR A 56 -7.89 17.00 4.64
CA THR A 56 -8.36 15.87 5.44
C THR A 56 -7.23 15.37 6.36
N GLU A 57 -7.55 15.09 7.62
CA GLU A 57 -6.58 14.71 8.67
C GLU A 57 -5.62 13.57 8.27
N GLY A 58 -6.09 12.62 7.46
CA GLY A 58 -5.28 11.50 6.98
C GLY A 58 -4.21 11.89 5.95
N TYR A 59 -4.43 12.96 5.19
CA TYR A 59 -3.52 13.42 4.12
C TYR A 59 -2.64 14.60 4.55
N MET A 60 -2.89 15.19 5.72
CA MET A 60 -2.06 16.26 6.29
C MET A 60 -0.59 15.88 6.51
N GLN A 61 -0.29 14.58 6.59
CA GLN A 61 1.08 14.08 6.75
C GLN A 61 1.87 14.11 5.44
N LEU A 62 1.19 14.28 4.30
CA LEU A 62 1.85 14.38 3.01
C LEU A 62 2.50 15.77 2.86
N PRO A 63 3.63 15.84 2.14
CA PRO A 63 4.33 17.11 1.90
C PRO A 63 3.48 18.13 1.13
N PHE A 64 2.41 17.68 0.47
CA PHE A 64 1.51 18.50 -0.34
C PHE A 64 0.46 19.26 0.50
N ALA A 65 0.36 19.01 1.81
CA ALA A 65 -0.59 19.71 2.67
C ALA A 65 -0.12 21.10 3.09
N THR A 66 1.18 21.25 3.40
CA THR A 66 1.74 22.49 3.99
C THR A 66 3.07 22.92 3.34
N GLY A 67 3.53 22.24 2.29
CA GLY A 67 4.80 22.53 1.63
C GLY A 67 4.68 23.57 0.51
N ASN A 68 5.81 24.14 0.10
CA ASN A 68 5.91 25.04 -1.06
C ASN A 68 5.59 24.30 -2.36
N PHE A 69 4.65 24.81 -3.15
CA PHE A 69 4.22 24.23 -4.41
C PHE A 69 5.39 23.93 -5.38
N ALA A 70 6.40 24.79 -5.43
CA ALA A 70 7.57 24.63 -6.29
C ALA A 70 8.35 23.32 -6.03
N GLN A 71 8.24 22.75 -4.82
CA GLN A 71 8.93 21.51 -4.44
C GLN A 71 8.07 20.27 -4.66
N TRP A 72 6.76 20.42 -4.83
CA TRP A 72 5.84 19.27 -4.89
C TRP A 72 6.18 18.30 -6.03
N PRO A 73 6.46 18.75 -7.27
CA PRO A 73 6.82 17.83 -8.35
C PRO A 73 8.06 16.99 -8.01
N THR A 74 9.12 17.66 -7.55
CA THR A 74 10.38 16.99 -7.19
C THR A 74 10.16 15.97 -6.09
N LEU A 75 9.46 16.34 -5.01
CA LEU A 75 9.18 15.44 -3.88
C LEU A 75 8.32 14.24 -4.28
N TYR A 76 7.33 14.45 -5.16
CA TYR A 76 6.50 13.38 -5.69
C TYR A 76 7.35 12.37 -6.48
N HIS A 77 8.08 12.84 -7.50
CA HIS A 77 8.86 11.98 -8.40
C HIS A 77 10.03 11.30 -7.66
N GLU A 78 10.66 12.00 -6.72
CA GLU A 78 11.73 11.43 -5.89
C GLU A 78 11.22 10.29 -5.01
N LYS A 79 10.12 10.50 -4.26
CA LYS A 79 9.57 9.45 -3.38
C LYS A 79 9.03 8.26 -4.18
N ALA A 80 8.28 8.51 -5.26
CA ALA A 80 7.76 7.45 -6.12
C ALA A 80 8.92 6.67 -6.79
N GLY A 81 9.92 7.38 -7.30
CA GLY A 81 11.12 6.80 -7.90
C GLY A 81 11.92 5.96 -6.91
N ALA A 82 12.10 6.43 -5.68
CA ALA A 82 12.80 5.69 -4.64
C ALA A 82 12.11 4.36 -4.28
N VAL A 83 10.78 4.33 -4.24
CA VAL A 83 10.01 3.09 -4.00
C VAL A 83 10.13 2.12 -5.18
N VAL A 84 10.06 2.63 -6.42
CA VAL A 84 10.25 1.80 -7.62
C VAL A 84 11.66 1.21 -7.65
N GLU A 85 12.69 2.02 -7.42
CA GLU A 85 14.08 1.58 -7.41
C GLU A 85 14.33 0.55 -6.30
N GLU A 86 13.81 0.77 -5.09
CA GLU A 86 13.87 -0.20 -4.00
C GLU A 86 13.21 -1.53 -4.37
N HIS A 87 12.06 -1.48 -5.05
CA HIS A 87 11.38 -2.67 -5.54
C HIS A 87 12.22 -3.41 -6.58
N LEU A 88 12.84 -2.70 -7.53
CA LEU A 88 13.73 -3.32 -8.53
C LEU A 88 14.96 -3.96 -7.88
N GLN A 89 15.54 -3.32 -6.87
CA GLN A 89 16.66 -3.88 -6.12
C GLN A 89 16.29 -5.12 -5.31
N SER A 90 15.00 -5.34 -5.00
CA SER A 90 14.55 -6.56 -4.32
C SER A 90 14.79 -7.82 -5.15
N PHE A 91 14.78 -7.73 -6.49
CA PHE A 91 15.11 -8.85 -7.38
C PHE A 91 16.56 -9.31 -7.26
N LEU A 92 17.45 -8.43 -6.83
CA LEU A 92 18.88 -8.74 -6.69
C LEU A 92 19.20 -9.36 -5.33
N LYS A 93 18.26 -9.37 -4.38
CA LYS A 93 18.48 -9.91 -3.04
C LYS A 93 18.27 -11.44 -3.06
N PRO A 94 19.11 -12.21 -2.33
CA PRO A 94 18.92 -13.64 -2.21
C PRO A 94 17.61 -13.95 -1.47
N ALA A 95 16.88 -14.94 -1.96
CA ALA A 95 15.62 -15.37 -1.39
C ALA A 95 15.80 -15.96 0.01
N LYS A 96 14.86 -15.66 0.90
CA LYS A 96 14.74 -16.32 2.21
C LYS A 96 14.00 -17.65 2.02
N CYS A 97 14.75 -18.73 1.91
CA CYS A 97 14.20 -20.07 1.68
C CYS A 97 13.51 -20.69 2.89
N ASP A 98 13.63 -20.06 4.06
CA ASP A 98 12.98 -20.50 5.30
C ASP A 98 11.63 -19.82 5.54
N ALA A 99 11.17 -18.99 4.59
CA ALA A 99 9.91 -18.25 4.73
C ALA A 99 8.70 -19.19 4.62
N THR A 100 7.72 -19.03 5.51
CA THR A 100 6.50 -19.87 5.53
C THR A 100 5.36 -19.24 4.75
N THR A 101 5.41 -17.92 4.54
CA THR A 101 4.41 -17.16 3.81
C THR A 101 5.05 -16.29 2.71
N GLY A 102 4.30 -15.99 1.65
CA GLY A 102 4.77 -15.14 0.56
C GLY A 102 5.13 -13.70 1.00
N ALA A 103 4.46 -13.19 2.04
CA ALA A 103 4.76 -11.87 2.61
C ALA A 103 6.08 -11.87 3.41
N GLU A 104 6.42 -12.95 4.09
CA GLU A 104 7.72 -13.14 4.74
C GLU A 104 8.85 -13.34 3.74
N ALA A 105 8.55 -14.02 2.63
CA ALA A 105 9.49 -14.23 1.54
C ALA A 105 9.88 -12.91 0.86
N LEU A 106 8.90 -11.98 0.72
CA LEU A 106 9.05 -10.70 0.03
C LEU A 106 8.59 -9.53 0.92
N PRO A 107 9.38 -9.19 1.97
CA PRO A 107 9.02 -8.11 2.87
C PRO A 107 9.10 -6.75 2.15
N ALA A 108 8.17 -5.85 2.47
CA ALA A 108 8.25 -4.47 1.98
C ALA A 108 9.55 -3.82 2.42
N GLY A 109 10.17 -3.08 1.51
CA GLY A 109 11.35 -2.29 1.82
C GLY A 109 11.00 -1.06 2.67
N PRO A 110 12.00 -0.45 3.32
CA PRO A 110 11.80 0.71 4.17
C PRO A 110 11.15 1.90 3.44
N LYS A 111 11.45 2.13 2.16
CA LYS A 111 10.86 3.24 1.39
C LYS A 111 9.38 3.01 1.12
N LEU A 112 9.01 1.78 0.74
CA LEU A 112 7.60 1.43 0.57
C LEU A 112 6.82 1.56 1.89
N GLN A 113 7.40 1.12 3.01
CA GLN A 113 6.77 1.26 4.33
C GLN A 113 6.65 2.72 4.78
N GLU A 114 7.67 3.55 4.54
CA GLU A 114 7.62 4.98 4.81
C GLU A 114 6.50 5.65 4.01
N LEU A 115 6.39 5.35 2.71
CA LEU A 115 5.36 5.89 1.85
C LEU A 115 3.95 5.46 2.32
N ALA A 116 3.79 4.17 2.61
CA ALA A 116 2.51 3.62 3.04
C ALA A 116 2.01 4.22 4.35
N ARG A 117 2.90 4.51 5.31
CA ARG A 117 2.51 5.11 6.60
C ARG A 117 1.96 6.52 6.48
N MET A 118 2.34 7.26 5.44
CA MET A 118 1.80 8.59 5.16
C MET A 118 0.40 8.52 4.52
N LEU A 119 -0.02 7.35 4.05
CA LEU A 119 -1.32 7.17 3.43
C LEU A 119 -2.34 6.65 4.46
N PRO A 120 -3.58 7.17 4.46
CA PRO A 120 -4.60 6.76 5.42
C PRO A 120 -4.82 5.25 5.45
N SER A 121 -4.95 4.63 4.27
CA SER A 121 -5.30 3.21 4.12
C SER A 121 -4.26 2.24 4.70
N TRP A 122 -3.00 2.67 4.88
CA TRP A 122 -1.92 1.83 5.39
C TRP A 122 -1.24 2.36 6.65
N LYS A 123 -1.80 3.40 7.29
CA LYS A 123 -1.20 4.04 8.47
C LYS A 123 -0.82 3.06 9.59
N ASN A 124 -1.67 2.06 9.83
CA ASN A 124 -1.47 1.03 10.85
C ASN A 124 -1.27 -0.39 10.28
N ALA A 125 -1.20 -0.52 8.95
CA ALA A 125 -1.10 -1.81 8.29
C ALA A 125 0.36 -2.12 7.91
N THR A 126 0.73 -3.40 7.98
CA THR A 126 1.99 -3.87 7.43
C THR A 126 1.83 -4.07 5.93
N VAL A 127 2.67 -3.40 5.15
CA VAL A 127 2.66 -3.50 3.68
C VAL A 127 3.63 -4.58 3.22
N SER A 128 3.27 -5.25 2.13
CA SER A 128 4.07 -6.25 1.44
C SER A 128 4.52 -5.76 0.05
N GLN A 129 5.52 -6.40 -0.56
CA GLN A 129 5.99 -6.01 -1.90
C GLN A 129 4.92 -6.15 -3.00
N THR A 130 3.93 -7.02 -2.80
CA THR A 130 2.83 -7.21 -3.74
C THR A 130 1.88 -6.02 -3.80
N GLU A 131 1.86 -5.19 -2.76
CA GLU A 131 1.00 -4.02 -2.63
C GLU A 131 1.67 -2.73 -3.14
N VAL A 132 2.91 -2.80 -3.64
CA VAL A 132 3.65 -1.64 -4.14
C VAL A 132 2.85 -0.85 -5.17
N GLY A 133 2.13 -1.54 -6.06
CA GLY A 133 1.32 -0.90 -7.09
C GLY A 133 0.12 -0.14 -6.52
N ALA A 134 -0.56 -0.70 -5.52
CA ALA A 134 -1.69 -0.07 -4.87
C ALA A 134 -1.26 1.18 -4.08
N VAL A 135 -0.16 1.08 -3.34
CA VAL A 135 0.41 2.21 -2.57
C VAL A 135 0.84 3.35 -3.51
N LEU A 136 1.53 3.04 -4.61
CA LEU A 136 1.94 4.06 -5.58
C LEU A 136 0.75 4.73 -6.28
N LEU A 137 -0.30 3.97 -6.60
CA LEU A 137 -1.52 4.53 -7.19
C LEU A 137 -2.27 5.46 -6.23
N GLU A 138 -2.37 5.10 -4.95
CA GLU A 138 -2.97 5.99 -3.94
C GLU A 138 -2.11 7.23 -3.69
N TYR A 139 -0.78 7.10 -3.74
CA TYR A 139 0.12 8.25 -3.65
C TYR A 139 -0.03 9.20 -4.85
N LEU A 140 -0.11 8.68 -6.08
CA LEU A 140 -0.45 9.48 -7.27
C LEU A 140 -1.80 10.16 -7.10
N ARG A 141 -2.81 9.43 -6.63
CA ARG A 141 -4.15 9.98 -6.44
C ARG A 141 -4.12 11.14 -5.45
N ALA A 142 -3.46 10.98 -4.30
CA ALA A 142 -3.31 12.06 -3.32
C ALA A 142 -2.58 13.28 -3.90
N TYR A 143 -1.54 13.06 -4.71
CA TYR A 143 -0.82 14.13 -5.40
C TYR A 143 -1.69 14.86 -6.42
N GLU A 144 -2.42 14.15 -7.28
CA GLU A 144 -3.35 14.76 -8.25
C GLU A 144 -4.47 15.54 -7.55
N CYS A 145 -4.98 15.04 -6.43
CA CYS A 145 -5.99 15.78 -5.68
C CYS A 145 -5.41 17.07 -5.08
N ALA A 146 -4.18 17.05 -4.58
CA ALA A 146 -3.51 18.26 -4.12
C ALA A 146 -3.28 19.27 -5.25
N LEU A 147 -2.90 18.80 -6.45
CA LEU A 147 -2.79 19.65 -7.65
C LEU A 147 -4.14 20.26 -8.05
N GLN A 148 -5.22 19.47 -8.01
CA GLN A 148 -6.57 19.95 -8.32
C GLN A 148 -7.02 21.02 -7.34
N GLU A 149 -6.79 20.80 -6.04
CA GLU A 149 -7.14 21.78 -5.01
C GLU A 149 -6.30 23.05 -5.13
N ARG A 150 -5.00 22.92 -5.40
CA ARG A 150 -4.15 24.08 -5.68
C ARG A 150 -4.66 24.87 -6.88
N LEU A 151 -5.13 24.21 -7.93
CA LEU A 151 -5.73 24.87 -9.09
C LEU A 151 -7.01 25.64 -8.72
N TYR A 152 -7.86 25.08 -7.84
CA TYR A 152 -9.06 25.78 -7.36
C TYR A 152 -8.73 27.01 -6.48
N PHE A 153 -7.67 26.92 -5.67
CA PHE A 153 -7.24 27.98 -4.76
C PHE A 153 -5.99 28.74 -5.27
N LEU A 154 -5.76 28.76 -6.59
CA LEU A 154 -4.51 29.23 -7.18
C LEU A 154 -4.20 30.69 -6.83
N HIS A 155 -5.20 31.58 -6.97
CA HIS A 155 -5.04 33.01 -6.66
C HIS A 155 -4.78 33.30 -5.17
N PRO A 156 -5.60 32.81 -4.22
CA PRO A 156 -5.37 33.08 -2.81
C PRO A 156 -4.07 32.43 -2.30
N ASP A 157 -3.75 31.21 -2.73
CA ASP A 157 -2.53 30.52 -2.32
C ASP A 157 -1.27 31.21 -2.87
N ALA A 158 -1.25 31.58 -4.15
CA ALA A 158 -0.12 32.30 -4.76
C ALA A 158 0.11 33.67 -4.11
N LEU A 159 -0.96 34.36 -3.73
CA LEU A 159 -0.88 35.63 -3.00
C LEU A 159 -0.25 35.44 -1.62
N GLU A 160 -0.64 34.41 -0.88
CA GLU A 160 -0.08 34.09 0.43
C GLU A 160 1.41 33.73 0.33
N GLU A 161 1.80 32.93 -0.67
CA GLU A 161 3.20 32.59 -0.91
C GLU A 161 4.03 33.81 -1.30
N LEU A 162 3.53 34.67 -2.19
CA LEU A 162 4.21 35.90 -2.58
C LEU A 162 4.40 36.82 -1.37
N LYS A 163 3.37 36.97 -0.53
CA LYS A 163 3.45 37.71 0.73
C LYS A 163 4.51 37.12 1.66
N GLY A 164 4.54 35.80 1.82
CA GLY A 164 5.55 35.10 2.61
C GLY A 164 6.98 35.35 2.09
N ARG A 165 7.20 35.32 0.76
CA ARG A 165 8.49 35.62 0.14
C ARG A 165 8.95 37.06 0.39
N LEU A 166 8.04 38.03 0.24
CA LEU A 166 8.34 39.45 0.46
C LEU A 166 8.68 39.74 1.92
N GLN A 167 7.94 39.13 2.86
CA GLN A 167 8.24 39.21 4.29
C GLN A 167 9.63 38.64 4.61
N ASN A 168 9.97 37.49 4.04
CA ASN A 168 11.30 36.88 4.20
C ASN A 168 12.42 37.71 3.57
N ALA A 169 12.12 38.48 2.52
CA ALA A 169 13.06 39.40 1.88
C ALA A 169 13.25 40.73 2.65
N GLY A 170 12.51 40.95 3.75
CA GLY A 170 12.62 42.17 4.57
C GLY A 170 11.98 43.41 3.94
N ALA A 171 11.10 43.24 2.94
CA ALA A 171 10.37 44.35 2.35
C ALA A 171 9.21 44.78 3.26
N GLU A 172 9.27 45.98 3.84
CA GLU A 172 8.21 46.55 4.68
C GLU A 172 6.98 47.04 3.87
N SER A 173 7.08 47.09 2.54
CA SER A 173 5.99 47.57 1.69
C SER A 173 5.05 46.41 1.32
N GLU A 174 3.82 46.46 1.82
CA GLU A 174 2.72 45.52 1.48
C GLU A 174 2.16 45.71 0.06
N VAL A 175 2.78 46.56 -0.77
CA VAL A 175 2.32 46.79 -2.15
C VAL A 175 2.75 45.60 -3.01
N ILE A 176 1.85 44.62 -3.11
CA ILE A 176 1.97 43.51 -4.04
C ILE A 176 1.64 44.03 -5.44
N ASP A 177 2.59 43.94 -6.36
CA ASP A 177 2.32 44.23 -7.76
C ASP A 177 1.41 43.14 -8.33
N ILE A 178 0.31 43.57 -8.96
CA ILE A 178 -0.62 42.69 -9.66
C ILE A 178 0.11 41.97 -10.80
N SER A 179 1.11 42.60 -11.41
CA SER A 179 1.88 42.00 -12.50
C SER A 179 2.67 40.77 -12.04
N ASP A 180 3.31 40.84 -10.87
CA ASP A 180 4.06 39.74 -10.25
C ASP A 180 3.12 38.59 -9.86
N LEU A 181 1.95 38.91 -9.27
CA LEU A 181 0.95 37.90 -8.93
C LEU A 181 0.44 37.15 -10.17
N ILE A 182 0.16 37.87 -11.27
CA ILE A 182 -0.29 37.26 -12.53
C ILE A 182 0.81 36.36 -13.12
N ALA A 183 2.07 36.80 -13.05
CA ALA A 183 3.19 36.00 -13.54
C ALA A 183 3.32 34.68 -12.77
N GLU A 184 3.26 34.73 -11.43
CA GLU A 184 3.34 33.56 -10.56
C GLU A 184 2.18 32.60 -10.83
N VAL A 185 0.94 33.10 -10.85
CA VAL A 185 -0.26 32.30 -11.16
C VAL A 185 -0.13 31.63 -12.54
N SER A 186 0.40 32.34 -13.54
CA SER A 186 0.60 31.77 -14.88
C SER A 186 1.68 30.67 -14.90
N GLU A 187 2.73 30.81 -14.10
CA GLU A 187 3.79 29.80 -13.99
C GLU A 187 3.29 28.55 -13.26
N GLU A 188 2.56 28.73 -12.16
CA GLU A 188 1.96 27.62 -11.42
C GLU A 188 0.95 26.85 -12.27
N ASP A 189 0.05 27.53 -13.00
CA ASP A 189 -0.92 26.88 -13.89
C ASP A 189 -0.25 26.02 -14.97
N LYS A 190 0.83 26.54 -15.58
CA LYS A 190 1.65 25.78 -16.55
C LYS A 190 2.29 24.56 -15.91
N THR A 191 2.77 24.70 -14.67
CA THR A 191 3.41 23.61 -13.93
C THR A 191 2.40 22.53 -13.59
N ILE A 192 1.21 22.90 -13.07
CA ILE A 192 0.10 21.97 -12.78
C ILE A 192 -0.30 21.21 -14.05
N THR A 193 -0.49 21.93 -15.17
CA THR A 193 -0.87 21.33 -16.45
C THR A 193 0.20 20.34 -16.94
N ARG A 194 1.48 20.70 -16.80
CA ARG A 194 2.59 19.80 -17.14
C ARG A 194 2.58 18.55 -16.27
N GLU A 195 2.39 18.69 -14.97
CA GLU A 195 2.38 17.57 -14.02
C GLU A 195 1.21 16.61 -14.28
N TYR A 196 0.02 17.11 -14.61
CA TYR A 196 -1.09 16.25 -15.04
C TYR A 196 -0.76 15.44 -16.29
N ALA A 197 -0.03 16.04 -17.24
CA ALA A 197 0.38 15.36 -18.46
C ALA A 197 1.52 14.35 -18.26
N THR A 198 2.35 14.52 -17.22
CA THR A 198 3.57 13.71 -17.03
C THR A 198 3.43 12.65 -15.93
N ALA A 199 2.86 12.98 -14.76
CA ALA A 199 2.92 12.15 -13.56
C ALA A 199 2.23 10.80 -13.73
N ARG A 200 0.97 10.81 -14.18
CA ARG A 200 0.17 9.59 -14.38
C ARG A 200 0.75 8.67 -15.48
N PRO A 201 1.07 9.15 -16.69
CA PRO A 201 1.67 8.28 -17.72
C PRO A 201 3.01 7.70 -17.30
N THR A 202 3.84 8.49 -16.60
CA THR A 202 5.15 8.03 -16.11
C THR A 202 4.98 6.93 -15.06
N LEU A 203 4.07 7.11 -14.11
CA LEU A 203 3.78 6.08 -13.12
C LEU A 203 3.19 4.82 -13.76
N HIS A 204 2.28 4.93 -14.72
CA HIS A 204 1.73 3.77 -15.42
C HIS A 204 2.81 2.95 -16.14
N ARG A 205 3.80 3.60 -16.76
CA ARG A 205 4.96 2.91 -17.35
C ARG A 205 5.77 2.19 -16.28
N ALA A 206 6.08 2.86 -15.17
CA ALA A 206 6.80 2.25 -14.06
C ALA A 206 6.04 1.05 -13.47
N LEU A 207 4.74 1.18 -13.25
CA LEU A 207 3.86 0.10 -12.76
C LEU A 207 3.72 -1.05 -13.75
N THR A 208 3.83 -0.80 -15.05
CA THR A 208 3.83 -1.88 -16.05
C THR A 208 5.09 -2.73 -15.92
N ILE A 209 6.26 -2.08 -15.73
CA ILE A 209 7.54 -2.77 -15.51
C ILE A 209 7.52 -3.50 -14.17
N VAL A 210 7.18 -2.79 -13.10
CA VAL A 210 7.08 -3.34 -11.72
C VAL A 210 6.05 -4.46 -11.65
N GLY A 211 4.90 -4.31 -12.28
CA GLY A 211 3.86 -5.34 -12.30
C GLY A 211 4.26 -6.58 -13.12
N GLY A 212 5.00 -6.38 -14.22
CA GLY A 212 5.57 -7.47 -15.00
C GLY A 212 6.61 -8.27 -14.20
N LEU A 213 7.53 -7.57 -13.55
CA LEU A 213 8.57 -8.17 -12.72
C LEU A 213 7.99 -8.77 -11.44
N GLY A 214 7.05 -8.11 -10.78
CA GLY A 214 6.47 -8.52 -9.50
C GLY A 214 5.76 -9.88 -9.58
N ARG A 215 5.22 -10.25 -10.74
CA ARG A 215 4.67 -11.59 -10.98
C ARG A 215 5.74 -12.68 -11.06
N LEU A 216 6.96 -12.32 -11.47
CA LEU A 216 8.10 -13.22 -11.56
C LEU A 216 8.86 -13.32 -10.23
N LEU A 217 8.67 -12.38 -9.32
CA LEU A 217 9.44 -12.29 -8.07
C LEU A 217 9.25 -13.54 -7.17
N PRO A 218 8.04 -14.08 -6.93
CA PRO A 218 7.89 -15.33 -6.18
C PRO A 218 8.53 -16.52 -6.89
N LEU A 219 8.35 -16.62 -8.21
CA LEU A 219 8.92 -17.70 -9.02
C LEU A 219 10.47 -17.66 -8.98
N HIS A 220 11.05 -16.46 -9.06
CA HIS A 220 12.49 -16.28 -8.96
C HIS A 220 13.00 -16.71 -7.59
N GLY A 221 12.28 -16.35 -6.51
CA GLY A 221 12.62 -16.78 -5.16
C GLY A 221 12.58 -18.30 -4.99
N GLU A 222 11.54 -18.96 -5.49
CA GLU A 222 11.43 -20.42 -5.46
C GLU A 222 12.57 -21.10 -6.24
N LEU A 223 12.93 -20.58 -7.42
CA LEU A 223 14.02 -21.13 -8.22
C LEU A 223 15.38 -21.02 -7.51
N GLN A 224 15.67 -19.88 -6.86
CA GLN A 224 16.89 -19.73 -6.06
C GLN A 224 16.93 -20.74 -4.89
N CYS A 225 15.79 -20.98 -4.25
CA CYS A 225 15.69 -21.93 -3.16
C CYS A 225 15.81 -23.39 -3.62
N ILE A 226 15.24 -23.74 -4.77
CA ILE A 226 15.40 -25.06 -5.39
C ILE A 226 16.87 -25.27 -5.80
N GLU A 227 17.52 -24.26 -6.37
CA GLU A 227 18.95 -24.32 -6.71
C GLU A 227 19.78 -24.60 -5.46
N ARG A 228 19.54 -23.88 -4.37
CA ARG A 228 20.21 -24.11 -3.08
C ARG A 228 19.95 -25.51 -2.53
N ALA A 229 18.69 -25.96 -2.53
CA ALA A 229 18.33 -27.30 -2.08
C ALA A 229 19.03 -28.39 -2.92
N SER A 230 19.21 -28.16 -4.23
CA SER A 230 19.91 -29.08 -5.11
C SER A 230 21.41 -29.21 -4.76
N LEU A 231 22.04 -28.11 -4.33
CA LEU A 231 23.43 -28.12 -3.85
C LEU A 231 23.53 -28.84 -2.51
N ASP A 232 22.59 -28.60 -1.60
CA ASP A 232 22.57 -29.25 -0.28
C ASP A 232 22.38 -30.78 -0.41
N ILE A 233 21.53 -31.24 -1.33
CA ILE A 233 21.36 -32.68 -1.63
C ILE A 233 22.67 -33.29 -2.15
N ARG A 234 23.37 -32.61 -3.07
CA ARG A 234 24.65 -33.10 -3.59
C ARG A 234 25.71 -33.20 -2.49
N ASN A 235 25.77 -32.20 -1.62
CA ASN A 235 26.68 -32.20 -0.47
C ASN A 235 26.33 -33.31 0.53
N ALA A 236 25.05 -33.53 0.82
CA ALA A 236 24.60 -34.60 1.71
C ALA A 236 24.90 -36.00 1.14
N LEU A 237 24.72 -36.20 -0.16
CA LEU A 237 25.06 -37.47 -0.83
C LEU A 237 26.58 -37.70 -0.86
N ALA A 238 27.38 -36.66 -1.08
CA ALA A 238 28.84 -36.74 -1.01
C ALA A 238 29.31 -37.12 0.40
N LEU A 239 28.77 -36.46 1.44
CA LEU A 239 29.05 -36.79 2.84
C LEU A 239 28.58 -38.21 3.20
N GLY A 240 27.42 -38.63 2.71
CA GLY A 240 26.91 -39.98 2.90
C GLY A 240 27.82 -41.03 2.24
N ALA A 241 28.35 -40.74 1.05
CA ALA A 241 29.30 -41.60 0.36
C ALA A 241 30.63 -41.70 1.13
N GLU A 242 31.18 -40.59 1.61
CA GLU A 242 32.40 -40.57 2.44
C GLU A 242 32.20 -41.32 3.76
N ALA A 243 31.08 -41.08 4.46
CA ALA A 243 30.73 -41.81 5.67
C ALA A 243 30.58 -43.31 5.40
N SER A 244 29.98 -43.69 4.27
CA SER A 244 29.81 -45.10 3.89
C SER A 244 31.16 -45.78 3.59
N ALA A 245 32.15 -45.05 3.07
CA ALA A 245 33.49 -45.55 2.85
C ALA A 245 34.26 -45.79 4.16
N CYS A 246 33.94 -45.05 5.23
CA CYS A 246 34.54 -45.19 6.55
C CYS A 246 33.80 -46.16 7.48
N LEU A 247 32.64 -46.70 7.10
CA LEU A 247 31.97 -47.73 7.89
C LEU A 247 32.87 -48.97 7.97
N PRO A 248 33.09 -49.54 9.17
CA PRO A 248 33.94 -50.70 9.32
C PRO A 248 33.42 -51.84 8.44
N ARG A 249 34.35 -52.58 7.82
CA ARG A 249 34.14 -53.81 7.03
C ARG A 249 33.46 -54.96 7.82
N ILE A 250 32.77 -54.69 8.93
CA ILE A 250 31.97 -55.64 9.70
C ILE A 250 30.86 -56.29 8.86
N TRP A 251 30.42 -55.64 7.77
CA TRP A 251 29.51 -56.26 6.79
C TRP A 251 30.21 -57.21 5.81
N ASN A 252 31.55 -57.30 5.82
CA ASN A 252 32.28 -58.40 5.21
C ASN A 252 32.26 -59.60 6.17
N ALA A 253 31.07 -60.11 6.47
CA ALA A 253 30.83 -61.24 7.38
C ALA A 253 31.45 -62.57 6.90
N LYS A 254 32.17 -62.57 5.76
CA LYS A 254 32.92 -63.72 5.24
C LYS A 254 34.33 -63.87 5.81
N ASP A 255 34.91 -62.83 6.42
CA ASP A 255 36.31 -62.89 6.90
C ASP A 255 36.57 -63.36 8.35
N PRO A 256 35.61 -63.45 9.30
CA PRO A 256 35.95 -63.93 10.65
C PRO A 256 36.08 -65.46 10.78
N LEU A 257 35.85 -66.23 9.71
CA LEU A 257 35.91 -67.70 9.74
C LEU A 257 37.27 -68.30 9.30
N ARG A 258 38.29 -67.47 9.02
CA ARG A 258 39.60 -67.96 8.55
C ARG A 258 40.67 -68.19 9.63
N ASP A 259 40.43 -67.83 10.89
CA ASP A 259 41.44 -67.92 11.97
C ASP A 259 41.09 -68.89 13.12
N LEU A 260 40.36 -69.98 12.84
CA LEU A 260 40.21 -71.09 13.81
C LEU A 260 40.76 -72.39 13.23
N GLN A 261 42.08 -72.50 13.16
CA GLN A 261 42.75 -73.81 13.17
C GLN A 261 43.94 -73.77 14.14
N PRO A 262 43.94 -74.60 15.21
CA PRO A 262 45.04 -74.72 16.16
C PRO A 262 46.26 -75.44 15.57
#